data_AF-A0ABD2WKS2-F1
#
_entry.id   AF-A0ABD2WKS2-F1
#
_cell.length_a   1.000
_cell.length_b   1.000
_cell.length_c   1.000
_cell.angle_alpha   90.00
_cell.angle_beta   90.00
_cell.angle_gamma   90.00
#
_symmetry.space_group_name_H-M   'P 1'
#
loop_
_entity.id
_entity.type
_entity.pdbx_description
1 polymer ?
#
loop_
_entity_poly.entity_id
_entity_poly.type
_entity_poly.pdbx_seq_one_letter_code
_entity_poly.pdbx_strand_id
1 'polypeptide(L)'
;MGLALVGKFDEIEPSEAQLSATRRLLERAVELGHLAQNHALLGQRQCRRTQSPGNVAYGIIKGWPHWSLLPPILARTTTIFNFDRADNFCCNEIVCLKN
;
A
#
# COMPACT_ATOMS: atom_id res chain seq x y z
N MET A 1 3.23 -4.61 -5.98
CA MET A 1 3.48 -3.21 -6.40
C MET A 1 3.56 -2.36 -5.15
N GLY A 2 4.54 -1.47 -5.02
CA GLY A 2 4.64 -0.51 -3.92
C GLY A 2 4.47 0.91 -4.44
N LEU A 3 3.74 1.76 -3.71
CA LEU A 3 3.49 3.16 -4.03
C LEU A 3 3.87 4.01 -2.83
N ALA A 4 4.67 5.05 -3.02
CA ALA A 4 5.09 5.94 -1.93
C ALA A 4 4.45 7.32 -2.08
N LEU A 5 3.91 7.85 -0.97
CA LEU A 5 3.50 9.24 -0.88
C LEU A 5 4.66 10.08 -0.31
N VAL A 6 5.06 11.13 -1.03
CA VAL A 6 6.13 12.03 -0.60
C VAL A 6 5.62 12.94 0.53
N GLY A 7 6.17 12.80 1.74
CA GLY A 7 5.79 13.58 2.92
C GLY A 7 6.09 12.88 4.23
N LYS A 8 5.44 13.29 5.33
CA LYS A 8 5.37 12.54 6.61
C LYS A 8 3.95 12.68 7.14
N PHE A 9 3.22 11.56 7.20
CA PHE A 9 1.78 11.57 7.44
C PHE A 9 1.39 10.93 8.77
N ASP A 10 2.22 11.12 9.79
CA ASP A 10 1.93 10.69 11.16
C ASP A 10 0.86 11.57 11.82
N GLU A 11 0.89 12.87 11.53
CA GLU A 11 0.00 13.89 12.12
C GLU A 11 -0.67 14.78 11.06
N ILE A 12 -0.18 14.75 9.83
CA ILE A 12 -0.62 15.61 8.72
C ILE A 12 -1.24 14.73 7.63
N GLU A 13 -2.33 15.21 7.03
CA GLU A 13 -2.95 14.55 5.88
C GLU A 13 -2.14 14.74 4.60
N PRO A 14 -2.02 13.72 3.74
CA PRO A 14 -1.56 13.92 2.37
C PRO A 14 -2.48 14.90 1.64
N SER A 15 -1.94 15.66 0.69
CA SER A 15 -2.76 16.59 -0.07
C SER A 15 -3.82 15.84 -0.89
N GLU A 16 -4.96 16.48 -1.13
CA GLU A 16 -6.04 15.88 -1.91
C GLU A 16 -5.55 15.46 -3.32
N ALA A 17 -4.65 16.25 -3.92
CA ALA A 17 -4.03 15.95 -5.20
C ALA A 17 -3.21 14.64 -5.14
N GLN A 18 -2.45 14.40 -4.06
CA GLN A 18 -1.70 13.16 -3.88
C GLN A 18 -2.63 11.95 -3.73
N LEU A 19 -3.69 12.08 -2.95
CA LEU A 19 -4.68 11.02 -2.75
C LEU A 19 -5.41 10.69 -4.06
N SER A 20 -5.83 11.72 -4.80
CA SER A 20 -6.49 11.58 -6.10
C SER A 20 -5.58 10.93 -7.14
N ALA A 21 -4.33 11.38 -7.24
CA ALA A 21 -3.34 10.78 -8.14
C ALA A 21 -3.09 9.30 -7.81
N THR A 22 -3.02 8.95 -6.52
CA THR A 22 -2.81 7.57 -6.08
C THR A 22 -3.98 6.67 -6.48
N ARG A 23 -5.24 7.10 -6.27
CA ARG A 23 -6.41 6.33 -6.70
C ARG A 23 -6.44 6.13 -8.22
N ARG A 24 -6.22 7.20 -8.98
CA ARG A 24 -6.16 7.12 -10.46
C ARG A 24 -5.05 6.18 -10.94
N LEU A 25 -3.90 6.16 -10.27
CA LEU A 25 -2.81 5.25 -10.58
C LEU A 25 -3.21 3.78 -10.32
N LEU A 26 -3.90 3.50 -9.22
CA LEU A 26 -4.42 2.16 -8.92
C LEU A 26 -5.43 1.70 -9.97
N GLU A 27 -6.39 2.54 -10.32
CA GLU A 27 -7.38 2.27 -11.38
C GLU A 27 -6.69 1.96 -12.70
N ARG A 28 -5.74 2.81 -13.14
CA ARG A 28 -4.98 2.57 -14.37
C ARG A 28 -4.12 1.32 -14.30
N ALA A 29 -3.53 1.01 -13.15
CA ALA A 29 -2.76 -0.22 -12.99
C ALA A 29 -3.66 -1.46 -13.16
N VAL A 30 -4.91 -1.42 -12.70
CA VAL A 30 -5.88 -2.50 -12.94
C VAL A 30 -6.23 -2.60 -14.41
N GLU A 31 -6.60 -1.48 -15.05
CA GLU A 31 -6.96 -1.45 -16.48
C GLU A 31 -5.83 -1.95 -17.39
N LEU A 32 -4.58 -1.63 -17.07
CA LEU A 32 -3.40 -2.05 -17.82
C LEU A 32 -2.94 -3.49 -17.46
N GLY A 33 -3.60 -4.17 -16.54
CA GLY A 33 -3.20 -5.52 -16.08
C GLY A 33 -1.96 -5.55 -15.18
N HIS A 34 -1.43 -4.40 -14.78
CA HIS A 34 -0.34 -4.27 -13.81
C HIS A 34 -0.79 -4.53 -12.37
N LEU A 35 -2.09 -4.53 -12.10
CA LEU A 35 -2.72 -4.88 -10.83
C LEU A 35 -3.92 -5.80 -11.08
N ALA A 36 -4.15 -6.80 -10.22
CA ALA A 36 -5.31 -7.67 -10.36
C ALA A 36 -6.61 -6.93 -9.97
N GLN A 37 -7.74 -7.27 -10.56
CA GLN A 37 -9.02 -6.63 -10.21
C GLN A 37 -9.42 -6.89 -8.75
N ASN A 38 -9.07 -8.06 -8.22
CA ASN A 38 -9.26 -8.48 -6.82
C ASN A 38 -7.98 -8.31 -5.98
N HIS A 39 -7.17 -7.29 -6.27
CA HIS A 39 -5.97 -7.02 -5.49
C HIS A 39 -6.29 -6.71 -4.02
N ALA A 40 -5.27 -6.87 -3.16
CA ALA A 40 -5.32 -6.43 -1.78
C ALA A 40 -4.48 -5.16 -1.60
N LEU A 41 -5.08 -4.14 -0.98
CA LEU A 41 -4.42 -2.91 -0.57
C LEU A 41 -4.02 -3.00 0.90
N LEU A 42 -2.76 -2.71 1.19
CA LEU A 42 -2.15 -2.79 2.50
C LEU A 42 -1.30 -1.54 2.78
N GLY A 43 -1.17 -1.15 4.05
CA GLY A 43 -0.11 -0.25 4.49
C GLY A 43 1.20 -1.01 4.67
N GLN A 44 2.35 -0.39 4.40
CA GLN A 44 3.66 -1.05 4.56
C GLN A 44 3.86 -1.63 5.97
N ARG A 45 3.34 -0.97 7.00
CA ARG A 45 3.33 -1.46 8.40
C ARG A 45 2.67 -2.82 8.63
N GLN A 46 1.79 -3.28 7.73
CA GLN A 46 1.21 -4.62 7.80
C GLN A 46 2.16 -5.70 7.26
N CYS A 47 3.14 -5.32 6.44
CA CYS A 47 4.08 -6.24 5.79
C CYS A 47 5.45 -6.24 6.48
N ARG A 48 5.86 -5.12 7.07
CA ARG A 48 7.16 -4.91 7.72
C ARG A 48 7.00 -4.13 9.03
N ARG A 49 7.98 -4.25 9.92
CA ARG A 49 8.06 -3.46 11.16
C ARG A 49 8.47 -2.01 10.85
N THR A 50 7.50 -1.21 10.41
CA THR A 50 7.69 0.21 10.03
C THR A 50 6.47 1.04 10.45
N GLN A 51 6.64 2.35 10.62
CA GLN A 51 5.55 3.31 10.88
C GLN A 51 4.90 3.82 9.58
N SER A 52 5.50 3.57 8.44
CA SER A 52 4.92 3.92 7.14
C SER A 52 3.57 3.22 6.90
N PRO A 53 2.59 3.88 6.27
CA PRO A 53 2.66 5.18 5.58
C PRO A 53 2.42 6.41 6.48
N GLY A 54 2.53 6.27 7.81
CA GLY A 54 2.15 7.28 8.80
C GLY A 54 0.71 7.07 9.29
N ASN A 55 0.42 7.47 10.53
CA ASN A 55 -0.87 7.16 11.19
C ASN A 55 -2.08 7.76 10.47
N VAL A 56 -1.98 9.00 10.01
CA VAL A 56 -3.06 9.70 9.31
C VAL A 56 -3.29 9.08 7.93
N ALA A 57 -2.23 8.92 7.13
CA ALA A 57 -2.36 8.25 5.83
C ALA A 57 -2.86 6.81 5.95
N TYR A 58 -2.41 6.06 6.97
CA TYR A 58 -2.91 4.72 7.27
C TYR A 58 -4.41 4.71 7.62
N GLY A 59 -4.89 5.73 8.33
CA GLY A 59 -6.31 5.97 8.59
C GLY A 59 -7.11 6.17 7.30
N ILE A 60 -6.59 6.98 6.37
CA ILE A 60 -7.25 7.31 5.10
C ILE A 60 -7.35 6.08 4.19
N ILE A 61 -6.24 5.38 3.95
CA ILE A 61 -6.21 4.23 3.03
C ILE A 61 -7.01 3.03 3.55
N LYS A 62 -7.24 2.94 4.86
CA LYS A 62 -8.14 1.95 5.47
C LYS A 62 -9.58 2.08 4.96
N GLY A 63 -9.99 3.27 4.56
CA GLY A 63 -11.31 3.53 3.97
C GLY A 63 -11.38 3.30 2.46
N TRP A 64 -10.29 2.91 1.81
CA TRP A 64 -10.26 2.71 0.36
C TRP A 64 -10.81 1.33 -0.04
N PRO A 65 -11.36 1.18 -1.26
CA PRO A 65 -11.71 -0.11 -1.79
C PRO A 65 -10.47 -1.03 -1.82
N HIS A 66 -10.71 -2.33 -1.73
CA HIS A 66 -9.66 -3.37 -1.69
C HIS A 66 -8.75 -3.36 -0.46
N TRP A 67 -9.02 -2.50 0.54
CA TRP A 67 -8.32 -2.57 1.82
C TRP A 67 -8.44 -3.95 2.47
N SER A 68 -7.31 -4.53 2.85
CA SER A 68 -7.27 -5.77 3.62
C SER A 68 -6.70 -5.53 5.02
N LEU A 69 -7.36 -6.08 6.04
CA LEU A 69 -6.86 -6.05 7.42
C LEU A 69 -5.65 -6.95 7.61
N LEU A 70 -5.55 -8.02 6.83
CA LEU A 70 -4.48 -9.00 6.93
C LEU A 70 -3.70 -9.07 5.62
N PRO A 71 -2.36 -9.10 5.67
CA PRO A 71 -1.60 -9.46 4.49
C PRO A 71 -1.94 -10.91 4.08
N PRO A 72 -2.02 -11.23 2.77
CA PRO A 72 -2.40 -12.55 2.24
C PRO A 72 -1.59 -13.74 2.79
N ILE A 73 -0.41 -13.48 3.37
CA ILE A 73 0.42 -14.46 4.10
C ILE A 73 -0.31 -15.18 5.24
N LEU A 74 -1.44 -14.64 5.75
CA LEU A 74 -2.29 -15.33 6.74
C LEU A 74 -3.52 -16.03 6.13
N ALA A 75 -3.76 -15.90 4.82
CA ALA A 75 -4.99 -16.33 4.15
C ALA A 75 -4.91 -17.66 3.36
N ARG A 76 -3.72 -18.29 3.29
CA ARG A 76 -3.39 -19.67 2.80
C ARG A 76 -2.31 -19.66 1.71
N THR A 77 -1.26 -20.44 1.98
CA THR A 77 -0.26 -21.13 1.14
C THR A 77 -0.06 -20.68 -0.33
N THR A 78 1.21 -20.44 -0.67
CA THR A 78 1.83 -20.33 -2.01
C THR A 78 2.03 -18.92 -2.56
N THR A 79 3.06 -18.24 -2.06
CA THR A 79 4.27 -17.87 -2.81
C THR A 79 5.04 -16.94 -1.88
N ILE A 80 6.21 -17.38 -1.46
CA ILE A 80 7.15 -16.54 -0.73
C ILE A 80 7.53 -15.39 -1.68
N PHE A 81 6.83 -14.27 -1.61
CA PHE A 81 7.44 -13.01 -2.01
C PHE A 81 8.49 -12.73 -0.93
N ASN A 82 9.69 -13.24 -1.17
CA ASN A 82 10.89 -12.76 -0.52
C ASN A 82 10.99 -11.28 -0.86
N PHE A 83 10.41 -10.44 0.00
CA PHE A 83 10.66 -9.02 -0.01
C PHE A 83 12.03 -8.81 0.65
N ASP A 84 13.04 -9.39 0.01
CA ASP A 84 14.44 -9.33 0.39
C ASP A 84 15.08 -8.25 -0.49
N ARG A 85 14.88 -7.01 -0.04
CA ARG A 85 15.84 -5.95 -0.29
C ARG A 85 15.87 -5.06 0.95
N ALA A 86 16.99 -5.17 1.63
CA ALA A 86 17.45 -4.26 2.64
C ALA A 86 17.87 -2.97 1.93
N ASP A 87 16.91 -2.06 1.73
CA ASP A 87 17.22 -0.67 1.44
C ASP A 87 16.47 0.17 2.47
N ASN A 88 17.26 0.86 3.29
CA ASN A 88 16.90 1.58 4.50
C ASN A 88 16.17 2.91 4.17
N PHE A 89 15.19 2.87 3.27
CA PHE A 89 14.45 4.06 2.88
C PHE A 89 13.21 4.23 3.78
N CYS A 90 13.20 5.33 4.53
CA CYS A 90 12.07 5.84 5.32
C CYS A 90 10.86 6.24 4.45
N CYS A 91 10.39 5.40 3.53
CA CYS A 91 9.34 5.76 2.58
C CYS A 91 7.95 5.42 3.12
N ASN A 92 7.01 6.37 3.02
CA ASN A 92 5.58 6.18 3.31
C ASN A 92 4.91 5.35 2.21
N GLU A 93 5.12 4.05 2.27
CA GLU A 93 4.67 3.09 1.29
C GLU A 93 3.27 2.52 1.59
N ILE A 94 2.48 2.48 0.53
CA ILE A 94 1.25 1.71 0.36
C ILE A 94 1.62 0.50 -0.51
N VAL A 95 1.25 -0.70 -0.07
CA VAL A 95 1.59 -1.96 -0.73
C VAL A 95 0.34 -2.56 -1.36
N CYS A 96 0.42 -2.90 -2.63
CA CYS A 96 -0.65 -3.58 -3.38
C CYS A 96 -0.19 -4.97 -3.80
N LEU A 97 -0.96 -5.98 -3.43
CA LEU A 97 -0.68 -7.38 -3.75
C LEU A 97 -1.68 -7.89 -4.76
N LYS A 98 -1.16 -8.52 -5.83
CA LYS A 98 -1.98 -9.32 -6.72
C LYS A 98 -2.27 -10.64 -6.01
N ASN A 99 -3.55 -11.02 -5.95
CA ASN A 99 -3.98 -12.32 -5.46
C ASN A 99 -4.12 -13.31 -6.61
#